data_AF-A0A7S4S240-F1
#
_entry.id   AF-A0A7S4S240-F1
#
_cell.length_a   1.000
_cell.length_b   1.000
_cell.length_c   1.000
_cell.angle_alpha   90.00
_cell.angle_beta   90.00
_cell.angle_gamma   90.00
#
_symmetry.space_group_name_H-M   'P 1'
#
loop_
_entity.id
_entity.type
_entity.pdbx_description
1 polymer ?
#
loop_
_entity_poly.entity_id
_entity_poly.type
_entity_poly.pdbx_seq_one_letter_code
_entity_poly.pdbx_strand_id
1 'polypeptide(L)'
;VALFEDFEQGSRLLGAALARSGGSAGLAIGGPVDSEDPRGVRVRLAHVPSCLGLAVRSLGEIRHDAVGRFTAAAGLVTRLGAVQAAERARDFRCCDCGHVTTVFAKVEDKCKIDTPQACPGRRHFPGSAAQQPGGELCCGSGRFACLGSSHLMDYQELRLQDFAIRGAGAAAPCSITVVLTDDLVG
;
A
#
# COMPACT_ATOMS: atom_id res chain seq x y z
N VAL A 1 -20.22 1.59 5.00
CA VAL A 1 -19.93 0.28 5.63
C VAL A 1 -18.89 -0.49 4.81
N ALA A 2 -19.10 -0.70 3.50
CA ALA A 2 -18.16 -1.41 2.62
C ALA A 2 -16.68 -0.93 2.68
N LEU A 3 -16.42 0.38 2.82
CA LEU A 3 -15.05 0.92 2.88
C LEU A 3 -14.23 0.43 4.09
N PHE A 4 -14.87 -0.09 5.14
CA PHE A 4 -14.17 -0.54 6.35
C PHE A 4 -14.07 -2.07 6.46
N GLU A 5 -14.80 -2.81 5.62
CA GLU A 5 -14.78 -4.27 5.55
C GLU A 5 -13.64 -4.77 4.66
N ASP A 6 -13.41 -4.09 3.53
CA ASP A 6 -12.20 -4.23 2.71
C ASP A 6 -11.56 -2.84 2.58
N PHE A 7 -10.79 -2.47 3.60
CA PHE A 7 -10.21 -1.13 3.67
C PHE A 7 -9.15 -0.92 2.59
N GLU A 8 -8.42 -1.98 2.21
CA GLU A 8 -7.43 -1.91 1.14
C GLU A 8 -8.11 -1.56 -0.18
N GLN A 9 -9.16 -2.30 -0.58
CA GLN A 9 -9.88 -2.00 -1.82
C GLN A 9 -10.65 -0.68 -1.74
N GLY A 10 -11.29 -0.38 -0.60
CA GLY A 10 -12.08 0.82 -0.40
C GLY A 10 -11.25 2.12 -0.42
N SER A 11 -10.10 2.12 0.25
CA SER A 11 -9.19 3.28 0.27
C SER A 11 -8.58 3.56 -1.10
N ARG A 12 -8.25 2.51 -1.88
CA ARG A 12 -7.78 2.64 -3.27
C ARG A 12 -8.80 3.33 -4.16
N LEU A 13 -10.06 2.90 -4.12
CA LEU A 13 -11.12 3.50 -4.92
C LEU A 13 -11.36 4.96 -4.54
N LEU A 14 -11.29 5.29 -3.25
CA LEU A 14 -11.47 6.65 -2.76
C LEU A 14 -10.31 7.57 -3.21
N GLY A 15 -9.06 7.11 -3.08
CA GLY A 15 -7.88 7.84 -3.55
C GLY A 15 -7.94 8.11 -5.05
N ALA A 16 -8.29 7.10 -5.85
CA ALA A 16 -8.46 7.24 -7.30
C ALA A 16 -9.60 8.20 -7.66
N ALA A 17 -10.73 8.16 -6.95
CA ALA A 17 -11.85 9.08 -7.17
C ALA A 17 -11.46 10.54 -6.88
N LEU A 18 -10.71 10.79 -5.80
CA LEU A 18 -10.24 12.13 -5.43
C LEU A 18 -9.17 12.66 -6.38
N ALA A 19 -8.25 11.79 -6.83
CA ALA A 19 -7.27 12.17 -7.86
C ALA A 19 -7.96 12.60 -9.16
N ARG A 20 -9.08 11.95 -9.52
CA ARG A 20 -9.89 12.31 -10.69
C ARG A 20 -10.72 13.59 -10.51
N SER A 21 -11.18 13.90 -9.30
CA SER A 21 -11.95 15.13 -9.02
C SER A 21 -11.06 16.36 -8.84
N GLY A 22 -9.77 16.17 -8.55
CA GLY A 22 -8.76 17.24 -8.50
C GLY A 22 -8.34 17.82 -9.86
N GLY A 23 -8.95 17.37 -10.97
CA GLY A 23 -8.60 17.75 -12.33
C GLY A 23 -9.58 18.71 -13.00
N SER A 24 -9.60 19.98 -12.57
CA SER A 24 -9.97 21.10 -13.43
C SER A 24 -8.79 22.06 -13.62
N ALA A 25 -7.62 21.52 -13.98
CA ALA A 25 -6.55 22.24 -14.67
C ALA A 25 -5.53 21.24 -15.24
N GLY A 26 -5.65 20.93 -16.54
CA GLY A 26 -4.58 20.32 -17.33
C GLY A 26 -4.80 18.87 -17.75
N LEU A 27 -4.88 18.66 -19.06
CA LEU A 27 -4.97 17.36 -19.75
C LEU A 27 -3.84 16.39 -19.35
N ALA A 28 -4.20 15.13 -19.09
CA ALA A 28 -3.50 13.97 -19.64
C ALA A 28 -4.44 12.75 -19.68
N ILE A 29 -4.49 12.12 -20.86
CA ILE A 29 -5.23 10.88 -21.15
C ILE A 29 -4.35 9.68 -20.76
N GLY A 30 -4.91 8.70 -20.05
CA GLY A 30 -4.55 7.29 -20.22
C GLY A 30 -4.12 6.51 -18.96
N GLY A 31 -4.81 5.39 -18.71
CA GLY A 31 -4.31 4.23 -17.95
C GLY A 31 -5.13 3.83 -16.70
N PRO A 32 -5.26 2.53 -16.39
CA PRO A 32 -5.78 2.09 -15.09
C PRO A 32 -4.87 2.66 -14.00
N VAL A 33 -5.49 3.34 -13.03
CA VAL A 33 -4.78 3.94 -11.89
C VAL A 33 -4.42 2.81 -10.94
N ASP A 34 -3.25 2.20 -11.15
CA ASP A 34 -2.64 1.37 -10.12
C ASP A 34 -2.34 2.29 -8.93
N SER A 35 -2.99 1.97 -7.82
CA SER A 35 -3.34 2.86 -6.70
C SER A 35 -2.17 3.32 -5.82
N GLU A 36 -0.97 3.34 -6.35
CA GLU A 36 0.22 3.77 -5.61
C GLU A 36 1.08 4.70 -6.45
N ASP A 37 0.47 5.48 -7.36
CA ASP A 37 1.16 6.61 -7.97
C ASP A 37 1.91 7.39 -6.87
N PRO A 38 3.24 7.53 -6.94
CA PRO A 38 4.04 8.27 -5.98
C PRO A 38 3.66 9.76 -5.91
N ARG A 39 2.78 10.22 -6.81
CA ARG A 39 2.14 11.55 -6.81
C ARG A 39 0.66 11.51 -6.40
N GLY A 40 0.17 10.37 -5.93
CA GLY A 40 -1.23 10.11 -5.59
C GLY A 40 -1.68 10.82 -4.32
N VAL A 41 -2.98 11.13 -4.26
CA VAL A 41 -3.61 11.75 -3.09
C VAL A 41 -3.76 10.72 -1.98
N ARG A 42 -3.11 10.97 -0.83
CA ARG A 42 -3.29 10.17 0.39
C ARG A 42 -4.51 10.64 1.16
N VAL A 43 -5.39 9.70 1.49
CA VAL A 43 -6.59 9.97 2.30
C VAL A 43 -6.35 9.54 3.74
N ARG A 44 -6.62 10.44 4.69
CA ARG A 44 -6.57 10.16 6.12
C ARG A 44 -7.98 10.20 6.69
N LEU A 45 -8.39 9.11 7.33
CA LEU A 45 -9.64 9.07 8.07
C LEU A 45 -9.36 9.46 9.52
N ALA A 46 -9.99 10.53 9.98
CA ALA A 46 -9.93 11.01 11.35
C ALA A 46 -11.33 11.02 11.96
N HIS A 47 -11.40 11.03 13.30
CA HIS A 47 -12.66 11.10 14.06
C HIS A 47 -13.68 10.01 13.68
N VAL A 48 -13.20 8.81 13.40
CA VAL A 48 -14.05 7.67 13.06
C VAL A 48 -15.01 7.40 14.22
N PRO A 49 -16.34 7.48 14.01
CA PRO A 49 -17.31 7.35 15.09
C PRO A 49 -17.23 5.99 15.79
N SER A 50 -17.25 6.00 17.12
CA SER A 50 -17.19 4.78 17.95
C SER A 50 -18.39 3.85 17.73
N CYS A 51 -19.52 4.36 17.23
CA CYS A 51 -20.71 3.58 16.90
C CYS A 51 -20.53 2.62 15.72
N LEU A 52 -19.42 2.72 14.96
CA LEU A 52 -19.15 1.83 13.84
C LEU A 52 -18.56 0.48 14.26
N GLY A 53 -18.29 0.26 15.56
CA GLY A 53 -17.72 -0.99 16.05
C GLY A 53 -16.31 -1.29 15.54
N LEU A 54 -15.61 -0.26 15.03
CA LEU A 54 -14.25 -0.35 14.50
C LEU A 54 -13.19 -0.12 15.59
N ALA A 55 -13.59 0.37 16.76
CA ALA A 55 -12.70 0.66 17.86
C ALA A 55 -12.52 -0.57 18.77
N VAL A 56 -11.28 -1.00 18.95
CA VAL A 56 -10.93 -2.04 19.94
C VAL A 56 -10.70 -1.41 21.30
N ARG A 57 -11.03 -2.14 22.36
CA ARG A 57 -10.84 -1.68 23.75
C ARG A 57 -9.43 -1.96 24.26
N SER A 58 -8.81 -3.02 23.74
CA SER A 58 -7.44 -3.42 24.03
C SER A 58 -6.79 -3.91 22.74
N LEU A 59 -5.49 -3.66 22.61
CA LEU A 59 -4.66 -4.21 21.54
C LEU A 59 -4.68 -5.74 21.53
N GLY A 60 -4.97 -6.37 22.67
CA GLY A 60 -5.16 -7.82 22.77
C GLY A 60 -6.40 -8.35 22.06
N GLU A 61 -7.37 -7.49 21.71
CA GLU A 61 -8.56 -7.88 20.93
C GLU A 61 -8.26 -8.01 19.44
N ILE A 62 -7.14 -7.46 18.96
CA ILE A 62 -6.72 -7.56 17.56
C ILE A 62 -6.26 -9.00 17.30
N ARG A 63 -7.02 -9.71 16.46
CA ARG A 63 -6.77 -11.10 16.05
C ARG A 63 -6.76 -11.21 14.52
N HIS A 64 -6.68 -12.43 14.01
CA HIS A 64 -6.57 -12.71 12.57
C HIS A 64 -7.78 -12.18 11.76
N ASP A 65 -8.96 -12.07 12.36
CA ASP A 65 -10.17 -11.51 11.74
C ASP A 65 -10.12 -9.99 11.52
N ALA A 66 -9.19 -9.29 12.17
CA ALA A 66 -8.95 -7.87 11.97
C ALA A 66 -8.02 -7.57 10.77
N VAL A 67 -7.38 -8.59 10.18
CA VAL A 67 -6.49 -8.42 9.02
C VAL A 67 -7.30 -7.89 7.82
N GLY A 68 -6.79 -6.84 7.16
CA GLY A 68 -7.46 -6.17 6.04
C GLY A 68 -8.62 -5.23 6.43
N ARG A 69 -8.98 -5.16 7.71
CA ARG A 69 -10.06 -4.31 8.23
C ARG A 69 -9.52 -3.04 8.87
N PHE A 70 -10.24 -1.94 8.69
CA PHE A 70 -9.93 -0.71 9.40
C PHE A 70 -10.27 -0.85 10.89
N THR A 71 -9.27 -0.69 11.74
CA THR A 71 -9.42 -0.81 13.20
C THR A 71 -8.86 0.44 13.89
N ALA A 72 -9.67 1.08 14.72
CA ALA A 72 -9.23 2.18 15.57
C ALA A 72 -8.75 1.63 16.92
N ALA A 73 -7.54 2.02 17.32
CA ALA A 73 -6.95 1.61 18.58
C ALA A 73 -6.38 2.83 19.33
N ALA A 74 -6.36 2.75 20.66
CA ALA A 74 -5.75 3.75 21.52
C ALA A 74 -4.78 3.06 22.48
N GLY A 75 -3.67 3.74 22.79
CA GLY A 75 -2.65 3.20 23.68
C GLY A 75 -1.56 4.22 24.00
N LEU A 76 -0.59 3.79 24.80
CA LEU A 76 0.61 4.54 25.13
C LEU A 76 1.71 4.27 24.09
N VAL A 77 2.28 5.34 23.53
CA VAL A 77 3.51 5.22 22.73
C VAL A 77 4.68 4.99 23.67
N THR A 78 5.30 3.81 23.61
CA THR A 78 6.37 3.38 24.53
C THR A 78 7.76 3.43 23.91
N ARG A 79 7.82 3.36 22.57
CA ARG A 79 9.05 3.47 21.80
C ARG A 79 8.74 4.17 20.49
N LEU A 80 9.61 5.10 20.12
CA LEU A 80 9.60 5.74 18.82
C LEU A 80 10.92 5.43 18.12
N GLY A 81 10.85 4.92 16.90
CA GLY A 81 12.00 4.64 16.04
C GLY A 81 12.54 5.90 15.39
N ALA A 82 13.74 5.81 14.84
CA ALA A 82 14.29 6.85 13.99
C ALA A 82 13.51 6.94 12.67
N VAL A 83 13.46 8.14 12.11
CA VAL A 83 12.97 8.36 10.74
C VAL A 83 13.98 7.76 9.75
N GLN A 84 13.49 6.98 8.80
CA GLN A 84 14.30 6.33 7.77
C GLN A 84 13.69 6.59 6.39
N ALA A 85 14.54 6.66 5.36
CA ALA A 85 14.07 6.61 3.98
C ALA A 85 13.85 5.15 3.59
N ALA A 86 12.64 4.81 3.17
CA ALA A 86 12.28 3.49 2.66
C ALA A 86 11.90 3.58 1.17
N GLU A 87 12.15 2.50 0.43
CA GLU A 87 11.73 2.43 -0.96
C GLU A 87 10.21 2.19 -1.01
N ARG A 88 9.50 3.11 -1.64
CA ARG A 88 8.05 3.02 -1.88
C ARG A 88 7.76 2.15 -3.09
N ALA A 89 8.51 2.36 -4.16
CA ALA A 89 8.27 1.70 -5.43
C ALA A 89 9.53 1.64 -6.28
N ARG A 90 9.54 0.68 -7.19
CA ARG A 90 10.66 0.42 -8.09
C ARG A 90 10.16 0.10 -9.49
N ASP A 91 10.83 0.67 -10.47
CA ASP A 91 10.54 0.42 -11.87
C ASP A 91 11.37 -0.74 -12.41
N PHE A 92 10.69 -1.64 -13.10
CA PHE A 92 11.27 -2.80 -13.77
C PHE A 92 10.97 -2.74 -15.26
N ARG A 93 11.98 -2.94 -16.09
CA ARG A 93 11.81 -3.05 -17.55
C ARG A 93 11.88 -4.50 -17.98
N CYS A 94 10.85 -4.99 -18.65
CA CYS A 94 10.88 -6.30 -19.28
C CYS A 94 11.97 -6.32 -20.37
N CYS A 95 12.83 -7.33 -20.32
CA CYS A 95 13.93 -7.46 -21.28
C CYS A 95 13.46 -7.83 -22.68
N ASP A 96 12.29 -8.47 -22.81
CA ASP A 96 11.82 -9.03 -24.08
C ASP A 96 10.93 -8.06 -24.87
N CYS A 97 9.97 -7.40 -24.21
CA CYS A 97 9.06 -6.44 -24.86
C CYS A 97 9.36 -4.98 -24.53
N GLY A 98 10.28 -4.72 -23.60
CA GLY A 98 10.63 -3.35 -23.18
C GLY A 98 9.59 -2.66 -22.30
N HIS A 99 8.46 -3.30 -21.99
CA HIS A 99 7.42 -2.76 -21.10
C HIS A 99 7.99 -2.44 -19.72
N VAL A 100 7.64 -1.27 -19.19
CA VAL A 100 8.04 -0.84 -17.84
C VAL A 100 6.86 -1.05 -16.89
N THR A 101 7.13 -1.70 -15.76
CA THR A 101 6.17 -1.98 -14.71
C THR A 101 6.72 -1.47 -13.38
N THR A 102 5.93 -0.67 -12.68
CA THR A 102 6.23 -0.21 -11.33
C THR A 102 5.71 -1.23 -10.32
N VAL A 103 6.56 -1.65 -9.38
CA VAL A 103 6.18 -2.53 -8.28
C VAL A 103 6.30 -1.76 -6.98
N PHE A 104 5.23 -1.81 -6.20
CA PHE A 104 5.13 -1.13 -4.92
C PHE A 104 5.58 -2.01 -3.77
N ALA A 105 6.18 -1.36 -2.78
CA ALA A 105 6.70 -2.00 -1.59
C ALA A 105 5.57 -2.35 -0.63
N LYS A 106 5.63 -3.57 -0.08
CA LYS A 106 4.72 -3.97 0.99
C LYS A 106 5.25 -3.46 2.32
N VAL A 107 4.48 -2.59 2.97
CA VAL A 107 4.84 -2.05 4.30
C VAL A 107 5.02 -3.18 5.32
N GLU A 108 4.17 -4.21 5.25
CA GLU A 108 4.19 -5.39 6.12
C GLU A 108 5.52 -6.17 6.03
N ASP A 109 6.14 -6.20 4.86
CA ASP A 109 7.41 -6.87 4.59
C ASP A 109 8.62 -5.92 4.72
N LYS A 110 8.50 -4.89 5.56
CA LYS A 110 9.53 -3.85 5.76
C LYS A 110 9.91 -3.13 4.46
N CYS A 111 8.90 -2.84 3.64
CA CYS A 111 9.06 -2.18 2.35
C CYS A 111 9.98 -2.94 1.38
N LYS A 112 9.96 -4.27 1.41
CA LYS A 112 10.67 -5.10 0.42
C LYS A 112 9.96 -5.05 -0.93
N ILE A 113 10.73 -4.95 -2.01
CA ILE A 113 10.24 -5.02 -3.39
C ILE A 113 10.90 -6.21 -4.10
N ASP A 114 10.06 -7.17 -4.51
CA ASP A 114 10.48 -8.32 -5.29
C ASP A 114 10.32 -8.07 -6.80
N THR A 115 11.17 -8.69 -7.60
CA THR A 115 11.09 -8.61 -9.06
C THR A 115 9.78 -9.23 -9.55
N PRO A 116 9.06 -8.59 -10.50
CA PRO A 116 7.82 -9.15 -11.05
C PRO A 116 8.05 -10.54 -11.64
N GLN A 117 7.07 -11.43 -11.45
CA GLN A 117 7.16 -12.82 -11.92
C GLN A 117 6.77 -12.98 -13.40
N ALA A 118 5.91 -12.08 -13.91
CA ALA A 118 5.46 -12.12 -15.29
C ALA A 118 5.16 -10.71 -15.81
N CYS A 119 5.52 -10.47 -17.07
CA CYS A 119 5.30 -9.20 -17.73
C CYS A 119 3.84 -9.05 -18.20
N PRO A 120 3.11 -8.01 -17.74
CA PRO A 120 1.76 -7.71 -18.20
C PRO A 120 1.75 -7.03 -19.59
N GLY A 121 2.91 -6.54 -20.04
CA GLY A 121 3.07 -5.91 -21.35
C GLY A 121 2.69 -6.81 -22.51
N ARG A 122 2.26 -6.19 -23.62
CA ARG A 122 1.87 -6.88 -24.85
C ARG A 122 3.08 -7.03 -25.76
N ARG A 123 3.18 -8.15 -26.50
CA ARG A 123 4.25 -8.30 -27.50
C ARG A 123 3.91 -7.52 -28.77
N HIS A 124 4.70 -6.49 -29.08
CA HIS A 124 4.76 -5.95 -30.44
C HIS A 124 5.91 -6.66 -31.16
N PHE A 125 5.60 -7.70 -31.95
CA PHE A 125 6.58 -8.26 -32.88
C PHE A 125 6.47 -7.54 -34.24
N PRO A 126 7.47 -6.76 -34.67
CA PRO A 126 7.62 -6.46 -36.08
C PRO A 126 8.10 -7.74 -36.80
N GLY A 127 7.20 -8.39 -37.55
CA GLY A 127 7.54 -9.49 -38.45
C GLY A 127 7.06 -10.90 -38.08
N SER A 128 6.24 -11.10 -37.04
CA SER A 128 5.59 -12.41 -36.83
C SER A 128 4.36 -12.55 -37.72
N ALA A 129 4.44 -13.44 -38.72
CA ALA A 129 3.38 -13.80 -39.66
C ALA A 129 2.19 -14.56 -39.02
N ALA A 130 1.76 -14.14 -37.84
CA ALA A 130 0.55 -14.61 -37.17
C ALA A 130 -0.25 -13.39 -36.69
N GLN A 131 -0.68 -12.57 -37.65
CA GLN A 131 -1.82 -11.69 -37.43
C GLN A 131 -3.07 -12.57 -37.41
N GLN A 132 -3.34 -13.20 -36.27
CA GLN A 132 -4.67 -13.74 -36.01
C GLN A 132 -5.62 -12.56 -35.74
N PRO A 133 -6.76 -12.47 -36.42
CA PRO A 133 -7.76 -11.48 -36.10
C PRO A 133 -8.37 -11.85 -34.74
N GLY A 134 -7.96 -11.15 -33.67
CA GLY A 134 -8.64 -11.20 -32.37
C GLY A 134 -7.86 -11.72 -31.15
N GLY A 135 -6.54 -11.93 -31.20
CA GLY A 135 -5.77 -12.40 -30.03
C GLY A 135 -4.54 -11.54 -29.71
N GLU A 136 -4.64 -10.61 -28.76
CA GLU A 136 -3.45 -9.95 -28.20
C GLU A 136 -2.66 -10.94 -27.33
N LEU A 137 -1.42 -11.25 -27.73
CA LEU A 137 -0.54 -12.13 -26.96
C LEU A 137 0.21 -11.33 -25.88
N CYS A 138 -0.08 -11.61 -24.60
CA CYS A 138 0.67 -11.08 -23.47
C CYS A 138 2.14 -11.56 -23.51
N CYS A 139 3.08 -10.73 -23.07
CA CYS A 139 4.50 -11.05 -23.09
C CYS A 139 4.83 -12.27 -22.22
N GLY A 140 4.31 -12.28 -20.98
CA GLY A 140 4.46 -13.37 -20.03
C GLY A 140 5.90 -13.64 -19.56
N SER A 141 6.87 -12.81 -19.98
CA SER A 141 8.27 -12.99 -19.60
C SER A 141 8.51 -12.68 -18.13
N GLY A 142 9.34 -13.50 -17.47
CA GLY A 142 9.85 -13.24 -16.12
C GLY A 142 11.20 -12.51 -16.09
N ARG A 143 11.70 -12.05 -17.25
CA ARG A 143 13.01 -11.38 -17.35
C ARG A 143 12.85 -9.87 -17.27
N PHE A 144 13.37 -9.30 -16.19
CA PHE A 144 13.32 -7.87 -15.93
C PHE A 144 14.69 -7.30 -15.59
N ALA A 145 14.94 -6.08 -16.07
CA ALA A 145 16.02 -5.22 -15.61
C ALA A 145 15.45 -4.21 -14.61
N CYS A 146 16.08 -4.10 -13.43
CA CYS A 146 15.77 -3.06 -12.46
C CYS A 146 16.24 -1.70 -13.01
N LEU A 147 15.35 -0.71 -13.08
CA LEU A 147 15.70 0.65 -13.50
C LEU A 147 16.18 1.54 -12.33
N GLY A 148 16.18 1.02 -11.11
CA GLY A 148 16.58 1.72 -9.88
C GLY A 148 15.38 2.14 -9.02
N SER A 149 15.68 2.63 -7.81
CA SER A 149 14.68 3.15 -6.88
C SER A 149 14.19 4.52 -7.36
N SER A 150 13.04 4.58 -8.01
CA SER A 150 12.47 5.84 -8.48
C SER A 150 11.65 6.56 -7.40
N HIS A 151 11.26 5.87 -6.33
CA HIS A 151 10.33 6.40 -5.34
C HIS A 151 10.72 6.04 -3.90
N LEU A 152 11.11 7.04 -3.12
CA LEU A 152 11.37 6.94 -1.69
C LEU A 152 10.21 7.54 -0.88
N MET A 153 10.06 7.11 0.36
CA MET A 153 9.16 7.70 1.35
C MET A 153 9.81 7.73 2.72
N ASP A 154 9.36 8.65 3.57
CA ASP A 154 9.71 8.62 4.99
C ASP A 154 8.98 7.45 5.66
N TYR A 155 9.69 6.76 6.54
CA TYR A 155 9.26 5.57 7.26
C TYR A 155 9.68 5.67 8.73
N GLN A 156 8.77 5.33 9.63
CA GLN A 156 9.05 5.30 11.07
C GLN A 156 8.21 4.22 11.75
N GLU A 157 8.84 3.45 12.64
CA GLU A 157 8.14 2.49 13.48
C GLU A 157 7.96 3.04 14.90
N LEU A 158 6.80 2.80 15.50
CA LEU A 158 6.58 3.02 16.92
C LEU A 158 5.97 1.79 17.61
N ARG A 159 6.18 1.68 18.92
CA ARG A 159 5.58 0.64 19.76
C ARG A 159 4.41 1.25 20.52
N LEU A 160 3.20 0.83 20.17
CA LEU A 160 1.98 1.16 20.89
C LEU A 160 1.68 0.07 21.91
N GLN A 161 1.44 0.44 23.16
CA GLN A 161 1.08 -0.48 24.24
C GLN A 161 -0.30 -0.14 24.80
N ASP A 162 -1.02 -1.14 25.27
CA ASP A 162 -2.25 -0.94 26.05
C ASP A 162 -1.98 -0.01 27.24
N PHE A 163 -2.99 0.77 27.62
CA PHE A 163 -2.94 1.47 28.90
C PHE A 163 -2.84 0.44 30.03
N ALA A 164 -1.89 0.65 30.93
CA ALA A 164 -1.63 -0.32 32.00
C ALA A 164 -2.89 -0.55 32.86
N ILE A 165 -3.31 -1.81 32.99
CA ILE A 165 -4.32 -2.22 33.96
C ILE A 165 -3.61 -2.36 35.31
N ARG A 166 -3.84 -1.44 36.25
CA ARG A 166 -3.30 -1.52 37.61
C ARG A 166 -4.15 -2.47 38.46
N GLY A 167 -3.61 -3.64 38.83
CA GLY A 167 -4.24 -4.56 39.77
C GLY A 167 -3.45 -5.86 39.98
N ALA A 168 -3.53 -6.44 41.17
CA ALA A 168 -2.94 -7.76 41.45
C ALA A 168 -3.68 -8.83 40.62
N GLY A 169 -2.95 -9.55 39.76
CA GLY A 169 -3.51 -10.53 38.83
C GLY A 169 -3.86 -10.01 37.44
N ALA A 170 -3.53 -8.74 37.12
CA ALA A 170 -3.70 -8.22 35.76
C ALA A 170 -2.73 -8.89 34.77
N ALA A 171 -3.24 -9.24 33.59
CA ALA A 171 -2.41 -9.74 32.50
C ALA A 171 -1.41 -8.68 32.03
N ALA A 172 -0.25 -9.12 31.52
CA ALA A 172 0.74 -8.21 30.97
C ALA A 172 0.13 -7.38 29.82
N PRO A 173 0.36 -6.06 29.78
CA PRO A 173 -0.20 -5.20 28.75
C PRO A 173 0.30 -5.59 27.35
N CYS A 174 -0.63 -5.73 26.42
CA CYS A 174 -0.33 -6.07 25.03
C CYS A 174 0.30 -4.86 24.32
N SER A 175 1.17 -5.13 23.34
CA SER A 175 1.79 -4.08 22.53
C SER A 175 1.90 -4.52 21.07
N ILE A 176 1.80 -3.55 20.17
CA ILE A 176 1.91 -3.73 18.73
C ILE A 176 2.96 -2.75 18.16
N THR A 177 3.49 -3.08 16.99
CA THR A 177 4.27 -2.14 16.19
C THR A 177 3.34 -1.43 15.22
N VAL A 178 3.43 -0.11 15.15
CA VAL A 178 2.72 0.73 14.18
C VAL A 178 3.76 1.32 13.24
N VAL A 179 3.48 1.29 11.95
CA VAL A 179 4.29 1.94 10.92
C VAL A 179 3.64 3.24 10.51
N LEU A 180 4.42 4.32 10.55
CA LEU A 180 4.08 5.64 10.03
C LEU A 180 4.83 5.85 8.72
N THR A 181 4.17 6.46 7.74
CA THR A 181 4.77 6.79 6.44
C THR A 181 4.50 8.23 6.04
N ASP A 182 5.43 8.83 5.29
CA ASP A 182 5.37 10.19 4.75
C ASP A 182 5.02 11.24 5.81
N ASP A 183 3.93 11.99 5.59
CA ASP A 183 3.47 13.09 6.42
C ASP A 183 3.00 12.67 7.81
N LEU A 184 2.99 11.36 8.14
CA LEU A 184 2.75 10.87 9.51
C LEU A 184 4.05 10.75 10.32
N VAL A 185 5.20 10.82 9.65
CA VAL A 185 6.51 10.64 10.28
C VAL A 185 6.96 11.93 10.97
N GLY A 186 7.48 11.83 12.19
CA GLY A 186 7.93 12.97 13.00
C GLY A 186 7.99 12.64 14.48
#